data_AF-G3KAL2-F1
#
_entry.id   AF-G3KAL2-F1
#
_cell.length_a   1.000
_cell.length_b   1.000
_cell.length_c   1.000
_cell.angle_alpha   90.00
_cell.angle_beta   90.00
_cell.angle_gamma   90.00
#
_symmetry.space_group_name_H-M   'P 1'
#
loop_
_entity.id
_entity.type
_entity.pdbx_description
1 polymer ?
#
loop_
_entity_poly.entity_id
_entity_poly.type
_entity_poly.pdbx_seq_one_letter_code
_entity_poly.pdbx_strand_id
1 'polypeptide(L)'
;NHDIITVLDLSHKNISAIDGSTQLPVNLIELNLTHNELREVPIVVQNLTKLKFLDLSYNKIEYYDDTPKFYQEIEILNLSHNALLGPPYWIWAEKLKNLKEINLSCNNEITQLFINGYFEELLKYETLVTHIIAYNCNLNNKYIKLLSTLPSAKSICLG
;
A
#
# COMPACT_ATOMS: atom_id res chain seq x y z
N ASN A 1 17.84 -17.58 16.25
CA ASN A 1 18.36 -16.20 16.21
C ASN A 1 17.89 -15.58 14.91
N HIS A 2 16.75 -14.89 14.92
CA HIS A 2 16.08 -14.39 13.70
C HIS A 2 16.61 -13.01 13.28
N ASP A 3 17.57 -12.44 14.01
CA ASP A 3 18.09 -11.08 13.79
C ASP A 3 18.87 -10.90 12.48
N ILE A 4 19.20 -11.99 11.78
CA ILE A 4 19.88 -11.95 10.47
C ILE A 4 18.91 -11.99 9.28
N ILE A 5 17.63 -12.31 9.51
CA ILE A 5 16.66 -12.46 8.42
C ILE A 5 16.22 -11.08 7.95
N THR A 6 16.54 -10.75 6.72
CA THR A 6 16.18 -9.48 6.07
C THR A 6 15.14 -9.66 4.96
N VAL A 7 14.97 -10.89 4.45
CA VAL A 7 14.01 -11.23 3.40
C VAL A 7 13.15 -12.38 3.91
N LEU A 8 11.83 -12.23 3.81
CA LEU A 8 10.88 -13.26 4.20
C LEU A 8 9.79 -13.42 3.15
N ASP A 9 9.62 -14.65 2.68
CA ASP A 9 8.58 -15.03 1.73
C ASP A 9 7.53 -15.90 2.42
N LEU A 10 6.31 -15.37 2.50
CA LEU A 10 5.10 -16.01 3.02
C LEU A 10 4.01 -16.08 1.95
N SER A 11 4.38 -16.05 0.67
CA SER A 11 3.44 -16.11 -0.45
C SER A 11 2.79 -17.48 -0.61
N HIS A 12 1.55 -17.50 -1.14
CA HIS A 12 0.80 -18.71 -1.43
C HIS A 12 0.62 -19.65 -0.21
N LYS A 13 0.30 -19.09 0.96
CA LYS A 13 0.15 -19.85 2.20
C LYS A 13 -1.28 -19.91 2.73
N ASN A 14 -2.26 -19.40 1.98
CA ASN A 14 -3.66 -19.28 2.41
C ASN A 14 -3.80 -18.57 3.77
N ILE A 15 -2.91 -17.59 4.03
CA ILE A 15 -2.92 -16.84 5.30
C ILE A 15 -4.10 -15.88 5.26
N SER A 16 -5.11 -16.13 6.10
CA SER A 16 -6.26 -15.21 6.25
C SER A 16 -6.05 -14.16 7.34
N ALA A 17 -5.13 -14.41 8.27
CA ALA A 17 -4.75 -13.49 9.34
C ALA A 17 -3.34 -13.85 9.85
N ILE A 18 -2.62 -12.82 10.33
CA ILE A 18 -1.41 -13.01 11.14
C ILE A 18 -1.73 -12.45 12.51
N ASP A 19 -1.64 -13.31 13.52
CA ASP A 19 -1.95 -12.95 14.90
C ASP A 19 -0.98 -11.87 15.42
N GLY A 20 -1.48 -10.96 16.26
CA GLY A 20 -0.72 -9.89 16.90
C GLY A 20 0.49 -10.36 17.75
N SER A 21 0.48 -11.61 18.22
CA SER A 21 1.56 -12.25 18.97
C SER A 21 2.64 -12.90 18.09
N THR A 22 2.40 -13.00 16.77
CA THR A 22 3.38 -13.53 15.82
C THR A 22 4.61 -12.63 15.75
N GLN A 23 5.76 -13.20 16.05
CA GLN A 23 7.04 -12.48 15.99
C GLN A 23 7.63 -12.59 14.59
N LEU A 24 7.57 -11.49 13.84
CA LEU A 24 8.32 -11.34 12.60
C LEU A 24 9.76 -10.89 12.89
N PRO A 25 10.76 -11.25 12.06
CA PRO A 25 12.12 -10.77 12.22
C PRO A 25 12.16 -9.24 12.19
N VAL A 26 12.75 -8.63 13.22
CA VAL A 26 12.76 -7.16 13.39
C VAL A 26 13.60 -6.42 12.35
N ASN A 27 14.49 -7.13 11.65
CA ASN A 27 15.39 -6.60 10.64
C ASN A 27 14.90 -6.84 9.21
N LEU A 28 13.63 -7.19 9.01
CA LEU A 28 13.07 -7.37 7.67
C LEU A 28 13.17 -6.08 6.85
N ILE A 29 13.70 -6.26 5.64
CA ILE A 29 13.82 -5.28 4.57
C ILE A 29 12.81 -5.61 3.46
N GLU A 30 12.58 -6.89 3.19
CA GLU A 30 11.68 -7.36 2.16
C GLU A 30 10.70 -8.39 2.73
N LEU A 31 9.41 -8.17 2.49
CA LEU A 31 8.35 -9.08 2.90
C LEU A 31 7.41 -9.34 1.73
N ASN A 32 7.30 -10.62 1.36
CA ASN A 32 6.36 -11.08 0.36
C ASN A 32 5.19 -11.82 1.04
N LEU A 33 3.98 -11.25 0.90
CA LEU A 33 2.71 -11.81 1.38
C LEU A 33 1.72 -12.01 0.22
N THR A 34 2.20 -12.07 -1.02
CA THR A 34 1.34 -12.22 -2.20
C THR A 34 0.53 -13.52 -2.18
N HIS A 35 -0.63 -13.51 -2.83
CA HIS A 35 -1.51 -14.68 -2.97
C HIS A 35 -1.86 -15.33 -1.62
N ASN A 36 -2.44 -14.52 -0.74
CA ASN A 36 -2.99 -14.95 0.54
C ASN A 36 -4.46 -14.48 0.64
N GLU A 37 -5.03 -14.57 1.83
CA GLU A 37 -6.46 -14.32 2.08
C GLU A 37 -6.64 -13.16 3.07
N LEU A 38 -5.64 -12.27 3.20
CA LEU A 38 -5.64 -11.16 4.16
C LEU A 38 -6.73 -10.16 3.81
N ARG A 39 -7.55 -9.78 4.80
CA ARG A 39 -8.56 -8.71 4.67
C ARG A 39 -8.11 -7.36 5.20
N GLU A 40 -7.01 -7.35 5.94
CA GLU A 40 -6.37 -6.19 6.53
C GLU A 40 -4.87 -6.44 6.58
N VAL A 41 -4.08 -5.37 6.66
CA VAL A 41 -2.63 -5.48 6.87
C VAL A 41 -2.38 -5.74 8.36
N PRO A 42 -1.82 -6.91 8.75
CA PRO A 42 -1.68 -7.26 10.15
C PRO A 42 -0.80 -6.26 10.92
N ILE A 43 -1.18 -5.94 12.16
CA ILE A 43 -0.44 -4.97 13.00
C ILE A 43 1.03 -5.33 13.18
N VAL A 44 1.38 -6.62 13.18
CA VAL A 44 2.76 -7.10 13.27
C VAL A 44 3.61 -6.70 12.06
N VAL A 45 3.00 -6.65 10.86
CA VAL A 45 3.66 -6.14 9.64
C VAL A 45 3.83 -4.64 9.74
N GLN A 46 2.78 -3.93 10.16
CA GLN A 46 2.82 -2.47 10.33
C GLN A 46 3.84 -2.01 11.39
N ASN A 47 4.19 -2.88 12.34
CA ASN A 47 5.19 -2.61 13.37
C ASN A 47 6.65 -2.75 12.89
N LEU A 48 6.89 -3.30 11.70
CA LEU A 48 8.24 -3.36 11.13
C LEU A 48 8.74 -1.93 10.85
N THR A 49 10.02 -1.67 11.07
CA THR A 49 10.59 -0.32 10.98
C THR A 49 11.58 -0.16 9.83
N LYS A 50 12.10 -1.26 9.27
CA LYS A 50 13.16 -1.25 8.25
C LYS A 50 12.69 -1.71 6.87
N LEU A 51 11.39 -1.96 6.71
CA LEU A 51 10.84 -2.54 5.51
C LEU A 51 10.94 -1.56 4.34
N LYS A 52 11.53 -2.02 3.24
CA LYS A 52 11.74 -1.27 1.99
C LYS A 52 10.90 -1.80 0.84
N PHE A 53 10.61 -3.11 0.85
CA PHE A 53 9.77 -3.77 -0.12
C PHE A 53 8.67 -4.54 0.59
N LEU A 54 7.42 -4.28 0.20
CA LEU A 54 6.25 -5.01 0.69
C LEU A 54 5.35 -5.38 -0.49
N ASP A 55 5.14 -6.69 -0.67
CA ASP A 55 4.15 -7.21 -1.60
C ASP A 55 2.96 -7.82 -0.85
N LEU A 56 1.81 -7.17 -0.98
CA LEU A 56 0.52 -7.59 -0.44
C LEU A 56 -0.48 -7.89 -1.57
N SER A 57 0.00 -8.07 -2.81
CA SER A 57 -0.87 -8.30 -3.95
C SER A 57 -1.64 -9.61 -3.86
N TYR A 58 -2.75 -9.72 -4.57
CA TYR A 58 -3.60 -10.92 -4.56
C TYR A 58 -4.02 -11.32 -3.14
N ASN A 59 -4.60 -10.36 -2.43
CA ASN A 59 -5.25 -10.56 -1.14
C ASN A 59 -6.69 -10.01 -1.22
N LYS A 60 -7.33 -9.78 -0.07
CA LYS A 60 -8.70 -9.27 0.05
C LYS A 60 -8.75 -7.99 0.90
N ILE A 61 -7.67 -7.20 0.88
CA ILE A 61 -7.51 -6.03 1.74
C ILE A 61 -8.48 -4.95 1.30
N GLU A 62 -9.31 -4.48 2.22
CA GLU A 62 -10.30 -3.42 1.98
C GLU A 62 -9.81 -2.03 2.41
N TYR A 63 -8.97 -1.99 3.45
CA TYR A 63 -8.46 -0.76 4.05
C TYR A 63 -6.99 -0.90 4.44
N TYR A 64 -6.24 0.20 4.32
CA TYR A 64 -4.89 0.30 4.85
C TYR A 64 -4.53 1.74 5.22
N ASP A 65 -5.37 2.39 6.03
CA ASP A 65 -5.21 3.82 6.34
C ASP A 65 -4.31 4.11 7.55
N ASP A 66 -4.05 3.11 8.41
CA ASP A 66 -3.11 3.24 9.51
C ASP A 66 -1.68 3.44 8.99
N THR A 67 -0.99 4.47 9.49
CA THR A 67 0.40 4.76 9.13
C THR A 67 1.32 3.66 9.68
N PRO A 68 1.98 2.85 8.82
CA PRO A 68 2.91 1.82 9.29
C PRO A 68 4.21 2.45 9.79
N LYS A 69 4.92 1.80 10.72
CA LYS A 69 6.18 2.33 11.28
C LYS A 69 7.32 2.42 10.26
N PHE A 70 7.26 1.65 9.18
CA PHE A 70 8.22 1.69 8.08
C PHE A 70 7.91 2.77 7.03
N TYR A 71 6.87 3.60 7.20
CA TYR A 71 6.43 4.56 6.17
C TYR A 71 7.55 5.46 5.63
N GLN A 72 8.54 5.83 6.45
CA GLN A 72 9.67 6.63 5.97
C GLN A 72 10.74 5.81 5.23
N GLU A 73 10.75 4.49 5.37
CA GLU A 73 11.75 3.59 4.77
C GLU A 73 11.25 2.88 3.50
N ILE A 74 9.93 2.68 3.36
CA ILE A 74 9.35 1.94 2.24
C ILE A 74 9.70 2.58 0.90
N GLU A 75 10.18 1.77 -0.03
CA GLU A 75 10.58 2.18 -1.37
C GLU A 75 9.61 1.68 -2.44
N ILE A 76 9.05 0.47 -2.25
CA ILE A 76 8.10 -0.17 -3.16
C ILE A 76 6.97 -0.82 -2.35
N LEU A 77 5.73 -0.49 -2.70
CA LEU A 77 4.53 -1.07 -2.12
C LEU A 77 3.60 -1.61 -3.21
N ASN A 78 3.35 -2.91 -3.19
CA ASN A 78 2.40 -3.56 -4.10
C ASN A 78 1.12 -3.96 -3.35
N LEU A 79 0.02 -3.30 -3.67
CA LEU A 79 -1.34 -3.55 -3.17
C LEU A 79 -2.29 -3.96 -4.30
N SER A 80 -1.75 -4.34 -5.47
CA SER A 80 -2.58 -4.72 -6.61
C SER A 80 -3.42 -5.96 -6.32
N HIS A 81 -4.52 -6.15 -7.05
CA HIS A 81 -5.39 -7.31 -6.87
C HIS A 81 -5.86 -7.47 -5.41
N ASN A 82 -6.43 -6.41 -4.86
CA ASN A 82 -7.10 -6.39 -3.55
C ASN A 82 -8.55 -5.86 -3.72
N ALA A 83 -9.22 -5.59 -2.61
CA ALA A 83 -10.57 -5.04 -2.56
C ALA A 83 -10.57 -3.63 -1.94
N LEU A 84 -9.49 -2.85 -2.14
CA LEU A 84 -9.34 -1.55 -1.51
C LEU A 84 -10.54 -0.66 -1.87
N LEU A 85 -11.12 -0.02 -0.85
CA LEU A 85 -12.23 0.92 -1.03
C LEU A 85 -11.77 2.38 -1.19
N GLY A 86 -10.49 2.63 -0.87
CA GLY A 86 -9.75 3.88 -1.02
C GLY A 86 -8.25 3.58 -1.12
N PRO A 87 -7.44 4.48 -1.70
CA PRO A 87 -5.99 4.37 -1.58
C PRO A 87 -5.57 4.50 -0.09
N PRO A 88 -4.39 4.01 0.32
CA PRO A 88 -3.91 4.22 1.68
C PRO A 88 -3.67 5.72 1.95
N TYR A 89 -4.43 6.32 2.88
CA TYR A 89 -4.41 7.78 3.09
C TYR A 89 -3.03 8.32 3.52
N TRP A 90 -2.30 7.54 4.33
CA TRP A 90 -0.97 7.92 4.82
C TRP A 90 0.06 8.18 3.72
N ILE A 91 -0.14 7.65 2.50
CA ILE A 91 0.75 7.91 1.36
C ILE A 91 0.76 9.39 0.96
N TRP A 92 -0.39 10.04 1.10
CA TRP A 92 -0.54 11.48 0.85
C TRP A 92 -0.26 12.29 2.12
N ALA A 93 -0.75 11.85 3.27
CA ALA A 93 -0.68 12.63 4.50
C ALA A 93 0.73 12.73 5.11
N GLU A 94 1.57 11.71 4.96
CA GLU A 94 2.82 11.57 5.74
C GLU A 94 4.09 12.04 5.00
N LYS A 95 3.95 12.60 3.80
CA LYS A 95 5.07 13.12 2.98
C LYS A 95 6.24 12.13 2.90
N LEU A 96 5.98 10.98 2.29
CA LEU A 96 6.95 9.89 2.12
C LEU A 96 8.20 10.36 1.38
N LYS A 97 9.39 10.06 1.94
CA LYS A 97 10.67 10.47 1.35
C LYS A 97 11.27 9.44 0.41
N ASN A 98 10.99 8.16 0.65
CA ASN A 98 11.65 7.05 -0.02
C ASN A 98 10.74 6.24 -0.94
N LEU A 99 9.41 6.36 -0.83
CA LEU A 99 8.47 5.59 -1.66
C LEU A 99 8.59 6.05 -3.12
N LYS A 100 9.11 5.17 -3.97
CA LYS A 100 9.33 5.42 -5.39
C LYS A 100 8.16 4.89 -6.21
N GLU A 101 7.66 3.71 -5.86
CA GLU A 101 6.65 3.00 -6.62
C GLU A 101 5.51 2.52 -5.75
N ILE A 102 4.28 2.73 -6.23
CA ILE A 102 3.10 2.08 -5.70
C ILE A 102 2.30 1.43 -6.83
N ASN A 103 1.89 0.20 -6.58
CA ASN A 103 0.94 -0.50 -7.42
C ASN A 103 -0.40 -0.69 -6.71
N LEU A 104 -1.44 -0.04 -7.22
CA LEU A 104 -2.83 -0.12 -6.78
C LEU A 104 -3.71 -0.83 -7.81
N SER A 105 -3.16 -1.37 -8.91
CA SER A 105 -3.94 -1.89 -10.03
C SER A 105 -4.90 -2.99 -9.61
N CYS A 106 -6.00 -3.14 -10.33
CA CYS A 106 -7.00 -4.18 -10.07
C CYS A 106 -7.65 -4.06 -8.68
N ASN A 107 -7.80 -2.85 -8.15
CA ASN A 107 -8.68 -2.52 -7.03
C ASN A 107 -9.92 -1.79 -7.58
N ASN A 108 -10.88 -2.55 -8.11
CA ASN A 108 -12.03 -2.00 -8.84
C ASN A 108 -12.96 -1.13 -7.97
N GLU A 109 -12.89 -1.27 -6.64
CA GLU A 109 -13.74 -0.59 -5.67
C GLU A 109 -13.04 0.62 -4.99
N ILE A 110 -11.81 0.96 -5.41
CA ILE A 110 -10.97 1.97 -4.73
C ILE A 110 -11.54 3.39 -4.72
N THR A 111 -12.56 3.65 -5.51
CA THR A 111 -13.25 4.96 -5.53
C THR A 111 -14.47 5.00 -4.61
N GLN A 112 -14.82 3.92 -3.90
CA GLN A 112 -16.01 3.87 -3.06
C GLN A 112 -15.94 4.86 -1.89
N LEU A 113 -14.77 5.07 -1.28
CA LEU A 113 -14.62 6.03 -0.19
C LEU A 113 -14.61 7.49 -0.66
N PHE A 114 -14.41 7.75 -1.96
CA PHE A 114 -14.29 9.11 -2.50
C PHE A 114 -15.54 9.99 -2.31
N ILE A 115 -16.71 9.41 -2.02
CA ILE A 115 -17.97 10.14 -1.80
C ILE A 115 -18.09 10.75 -0.39
N ASN A 116 -17.27 10.33 0.58
CA ASN A 116 -17.39 10.72 1.99
C ASN A 116 -16.41 11.85 2.40
N GLY A 117 -16.13 12.79 1.50
CA GLY A 117 -15.15 13.85 1.73
C GLY A 117 -13.69 13.40 1.66
N TYR A 118 -13.43 12.08 1.69
CA TYR A 118 -12.10 11.49 1.53
C TYR A 118 -11.35 12.05 0.31
N PHE A 119 -12.03 12.14 -0.84
CA PHE A 119 -11.41 12.65 -2.06
C PHE A 119 -10.98 14.12 -1.93
N GLU A 120 -11.85 14.97 -1.40
CA GLU A 120 -11.54 16.39 -1.19
C GLU A 120 -10.46 16.60 -0.13
N GLU A 121 -10.39 15.72 0.88
CA GLU A 121 -9.30 15.72 1.85
C GLU A 121 -7.98 15.36 1.19
N LEU A 122 -7.96 14.30 0.38
CA LEU A 122 -6.77 13.83 -0.34
C LEU A 122 -6.18 14.92 -1.25
N LEU A 123 -7.03 15.73 -1.87
CA LEU A 123 -6.63 16.86 -2.72
C LEU A 123 -5.87 17.98 -1.99
N LYS A 124 -5.86 17.99 -0.65
CA LYS A 124 -5.08 18.96 0.16
C LYS A 124 -3.61 18.60 0.27
N TYR A 125 -3.23 17.39 -0.15
CA TYR A 125 -1.89 16.85 0.03
C TYR A 125 -1.23 16.56 -1.32
N GLU A 126 0.09 16.51 -1.30
CA GLU A 126 0.92 16.11 -2.42
C GLU A 126 1.83 14.96 -1.99
N THR A 127 1.96 13.94 -2.84
CA THR A 127 2.89 12.84 -2.62
C THR A 127 4.10 12.92 -3.54
N LEU A 128 5.24 12.42 -3.06
CA LEU A 128 6.50 12.41 -3.80
C LEU A 128 6.71 11.13 -4.63
N VAL A 129 5.71 10.25 -4.66
CA VAL A 129 5.75 8.98 -5.40
C VAL A 129 6.00 9.23 -6.89
N THR A 130 6.95 8.48 -7.44
CA THR A 130 7.43 8.70 -8.82
C THR A 130 6.79 7.76 -9.84
N HIS A 131 6.39 6.56 -9.45
CA HIS A 131 5.82 5.55 -10.33
C HIS A 131 4.50 5.05 -9.71
N ILE A 132 3.40 5.26 -10.41
CA ILE A 132 2.05 4.90 -9.94
C ILE A 132 1.41 4.00 -10.97
N ILE A 133 0.99 2.81 -10.53
CA ILE A 133 0.33 1.83 -11.36
C ILE A 133 -1.10 1.67 -10.84
N ALA A 134 -2.10 2.03 -11.63
CA ALA A 134 -3.51 2.07 -11.21
C ALA A 134 -4.48 1.76 -12.37
N TYR A 135 -4.11 0.82 -13.25
CA TYR A 135 -5.04 0.26 -14.22
C TYR A 135 -6.08 -0.63 -13.51
N ASN A 136 -7.29 -0.77 -14.07
CA ASN A 136 -8.42 -1.47 -13.45
C ASN A 136 -8.75 -0.96 -12.03
N CYS A 137 -8.80 0.36 -11.86
CA CYS A 137 -9.16 1.02 -10.59
C CYS A 137 -10.48 1.82 -10.68
N ASN A 138 -11.23 1.70 -11.78
CA ASN A 138 -12.45 2.47 -12.04
C ASN A 138 -12.28 4.01 -11.88
N LEU A 139 -11.06 4.51 -12.12
CA LEU A 139 -10.74 5.93 -12.08
C LEU A 139 -11.28 6.61 -13.34
N ASN A 140 -12.51 7.14 -13.26
CA ASN A 140 -13.12 7.90 -14.34
C ASN A 140 -12.74 9.40 -14.28
N ASN A 141 -13.18 10.17 -15.29
CA ASN A 141 -12.84 11.59 -15.44
C ASN A 141 -13.23 12.47 -14.23
N LYS A 142 -14.14 12.03 -13.35
CA LYS A 142 -14.47 12.74 -12.10
C LYS A 142 -13.25 12.91 -11.19
N TYR A 143 -12.31 11.96 -11.24
CA TYR A 143 -11.16 11.92 -10.34
C TYR A 143 -9.88 12.47 -10.97
N ILE A 144 -9.97 13.12 -12.14
CA ILE A 144 -8.81 13.68 -12.84
C ILE A 144 -8.03 14.70 -11.99
N LYS A 145 -8.71 15.37 -11.05
CA LYS A 145 -8.07 16.28 -10.09
C LYS A 145 -7.03 15.58 -9.21
N LEU A 146 -7.11 14.27 -9.01
CA LEU A 146 -6.10 13.52 -8.25
C LEU A 146 -4.70 13.70 -8.84
N LEU A 147 -4.59 13.91 -10.15
CA LEU A 147 -3.30 14.14 -10.81
C LEU A 147 -2.56 15.38 -10.26
N SER A 148 -3.27 16.39 -9.73
CA SER A 148 -2.60 17.55 -9.13
C SER A 148 -1.88 17.21 -7.83
N THR A 149 -2.22 16.09 -7.18
CA THR A 149 -1.57 15.61 -5.95
C THR A 149 -0.26 14.85 -6.21
N LEU A 150 0.12 14.70 -7.49
CA LEU A 150 1.23 13.85 -7.94
C LEU A 150 2.36 14.67 -8.63
N PRO A 151 2.87 15.76 -8.02
CA PRO A 151 3.81 16.67 -8.70
C PRO A 151 5.17 16.03 -9.04
N SER A 152 5.52 14.93 -8.36
CA SER A 152 6.79 14.20 -8.58
C SER A 152 6.64 12.97 -9.48
N ALA A 153 5.43 12.68 -9.96
CA ALA A 153 5.18 11.49 -10.77
C ALA A 153 5.92 11.56 -12.11
N LYS A 154 6.69 10.52 -12.40
CA LYS A 154 7.41 10.30 -13.67
C LYS A 154 6.65 9.35 -14.58
N SER A 155 5.92 8.40 -14.01
CA SER A 155 5.02 7.51 -14.74
C SER A 155 3.72 7.29 -13.98
N ILE A 156 2.60 7.39 -14.70
CA ILE A 156 1.28 7.06 -14.18
C ILE A 156 0.61 6.14 -15.20
N CYS A 157 0.44 4.88 -14.83
CA CYS A 157 -0.24 3.89 -15.66
C CYS A 157 -1.71 3.83 -15.26
N LEU A 158 -2.56 4.50 -16.04
CA LEU A 158 -4.03 4.46 -15.94
C LEU A 158 -4.57 3.64 -17.11
N GLY A 159 -5.66 2.90 -16.89
CA GLY A 159 -6.29 2.04 -17.90
C GLY A 159 -7.40 1.21 -17.31
#